data_AF-A0A9W9AVS9-F1
#
_entry.id   AF-A0A9W9AVS9-F1
#
_cell.length_a   1.000
_cell.length_b   1.000
_cell.length_c   1.000
_cell.angle_alpha   90.00
_cell.angle_beta   90.00
_cell.angle_gamma   90.00
#
_symmetry.space_group_name_H-M   'P 1'
#
loop_
_entity.id
_entity.type
_entity.pdbx_description
1 polymer ?
#
loop_
_entity_poly.entity_id
_entity_poly.type
_entity_poly.pdbx_seq_one_letter_code
_entity_poly.pdbx_strand_id
1 'polypeptide(L)'
;MDWPSFRLSLSLYLPPLTLLTLGVPGSSISNGAVAAAGSLTSLIAAFNDLDPDYLAVVRTTLDSQELALSLLEMQCQEVLNAMDIDSPSIHPPAASPSACEEIEIDGHRFKISYPSEPQPSDTIMLPGRYEKDTGVFHASYRDLNVLKRTALVELCKQYELGTQGNMRVLKEKLTGFSENKIRWQCLLPIARRAHRGVRNGGITKNKPVPKKDPTAAPPKSKKLKLSTVRRNEMMGLPLDAPLGIQLFDTERSKDMRTLEQKNRLLSWAKTFCDKHPYVTREELAQRRKIKEEERARENATSTAKVAEYMHSMIEHVTSLRVEIQTLKTGLPPPLLPRVPLPIGAPPLTTPVPTANNSLASITAGHVLPLKVWTTDTGLPMPASSAAIGASPGDSITPTHANNGGSFSNAQNSGKSNADTQSAANIPKSSDNSTKPSDNSAKPPDNFTTSTDEYERVYVLTVGLGRIVHYKECDLREPPSITFASNIPRLDRVWDDERPSWDPEDCGKNLLSINGTPIALRYWRDVFSGKKSSVWASLKKLWSEWKYVAERYRASSPDEFWKEFSFSDGRRFHWKAISDQLRDLRSKHEQQLVDKAKAEYGADFARVFVNNRGKVLTDKSAISRHYLDKLANRLG
;
A
#
# COMPACT_ATOMS: atom_id res chain seq x y z
N MET A 1 -31.47 -5.26 12.55
CA MET A 1 -30.84 -5.43 13.88
C MET A 1 -31.54 -4.47 14.79
N ASP A 2 -32.39 -5.00 15.66
CA ASP A 2 -33.03 -4.20 16.71
C ASP A 2 -32.00 -4.01 17.81
N TRP A 3 -31.54 -2.77 17.98
CA TRP A 3 -30.58 -2.45 19.04
C TRP A 3 -31.29 -2.51 20.39
N PRO A 4 -30.62 -2.99 21.45
CA PRO A 4 -31.20 -3.00 22.78
C PRO A 4 -31.50 -1.56 23.21
N SER A 5 -32.76 -1.28 23.53
CA SER A 5 -33.17 -0.02 24.15
C SER A 5 -32.49 0.07 25.53
N PHE A 6 -31.48 0.94 25.65
CA PHE A 6 -30.85 1.21 26.93
C PHE A 6 -31.79 2.05 27.79
N ARG A 7 -31.96 1.63 29.04
CA ARG A 7 -32.76 2.35 30.04
C ARG A 7 -31.88 2.55 31.26
N LEU A 8 -31.60 3.81 31.58
CA LEU A 8 -30.96 4.19 32.82
C LEU A 8 -32.07 4.47 33.84
N SER A 9 -31.98 3.83 35.00
CA SER A 9 -32.88 4.06 36.12
C SER A 9 -32.06 4.17 37.40
N LEU A 10 -32.37 5.17 38.21
CA LEU A 10 -31.76 5.35 39.53
C LEU A 10 -32.65 4.70 40.57
N SER A 11 -32.17 3.67 41.25
CA SER A 11 -32.90 3.01 42.33
C SER A 11 -32.25 3.33 43.68
N LEU A 12 -33.02 3.95 44.58
CA LEU A 12 -32.62 4.27 45.95
C LEU A 12 -33.39 3.36 46.92
N TYR A 13 -32.66 2.72 47.82
CA TYR A 13 -33.25 1.92 48.90
C TYR A 13 -33.09 2.70 50.21
N LEU A 14 -34.21 3.05 50.85
CA LEU A 14 -34.24 3.84 52.07
C LEU A 14 -35.05 3.10 53.14
N PRO A 15 -34.46 2.34 54.07
CA PRO A 15 -35.24 1.73 55.16
C PRO A 15 -35.87 2.84 56.05
N PRO A 16 -37.14 2.72 56.48
CA PRO A 16 -38.10 1.62 56.28
C PRO A 16 -38.95 1.71 54.99
N LEU A 17 -38.68 2.66 54.10
CA LEU A 17 -39.39 2.89 52.85
C LEU A 17 -39.07 1.83 51.77
N THR A 18 -40.00 1.65 50.84
CA THR A 18 -39.87 0.79 49.66
C THR A 18 -38.83 1.32 48.67
N LEU A 19 -38.25 0.40 47.87
CA LEU A 19 -37.34 0.73 46.76
C LEU A 19 -37.97 1.80 45.85
N LEU A 20 -37.29 2.94 45.72
CA LEU A 20 -37.71 4.04 44.86
C LEU A 20 -36.86 4.02 43.59
N THR A 21 -37.50 3.83 42.44
CA THR A 21 -36.83 3.87 41.14
C THR A 21 -37.27 5.11 40.37
N LEU A 22 -36.36 6.06 40.17
CA LEU A 22 -36.53 7.13 39.18
C LEU A 22 -36.19 6.57 37.79
N GLY A 23 -37.19 6.56 36.92
CA GLY A 23 -37.03 6.32 35.49
C GLY A 23 -37.31 7.60 34.71
N VAL A 24 -36.58 7.79 33.61
CA VAL A 24 -36.77 8.95 32.74
C VAL A 24 -38.20 8.97 32.16
N PRO A 25 -38.95 10.08 32.28
CA PRO A 25 -40.31 10.20 31.77
C PRO A 25 -40.33 10.04 30.24
N GLY A 26 -41.17 9.13 29.75
CA GLY A 26 -41.27 8.77 28.32
C GLY A 26 -40.88 7.32 28.01
N SER A 27 -40.30 6.59 28.96
CA SER A 27 -40.05 5.15 28.81
C SER A 27 -41.28 4.34 29.24
N SER A 28 -41.89 3.59 28.32
CA SER A 28 -42.99 2.66 28.62
C SER A 28 -42.46 1.52 29.51
N ILE A 29 -42.66 1.63 30.82
CA ILE A 29 -42.35 0.56 31.78
C ILE A 29 -43.57 -0.35 31.87
N SER A 30 -43.48 -1.55 31.28
CA SER A 30 -44.44 -2.65 31.46
C SER A 30 -43.86 -3.74 32.36
N ASN A 31 -43.12 -3.37 33.41
CA ASN A 31 -42.69 -4.33 34.42
C ASN A 31 -43.68 -4.23 35.59
N GLY A 32 -44.39 -5.32 35.86
CA GLY A 32 -45.46 -5.43 36.86
C GLY A 32 -45.07 -5.24 38.33
N ALA A 33 -44.00 -4.48 38.61
CA ALA A 33 -43.84 -3.85 39.91
C ALA A 33 -44.67 -2.56 39.88
N VAL A 34 -45.57 -2.39 40.85
CA VAL A 34 -46.34 -1.16 41.04
C VAL A 34 -45.34 -0.02 41.25
N ALA A 35 -44.95 0.64 40.15
CA ALA A 35 -44.27 1.91 40.19
C ALA A 35 -45.32 2.90 40.73
N ALA A 36 -45.29 3.12 42.04
CA ALA A 36 -45.89 4.31 42.60
C ALA A 36 -45.14 5.48 41.95
N ALA A 37 -45.67 5.98 40.85
CA ALA A 37 -45.22 7.20 40.19
C ALA A 37 -45.55 8.37 41.11
N GLY A 38 -44.85 8.45 42.24
CA GLY A 38 -44.83 9.63 43.07
C GLY A 38 -44.20 10.73 42.25
N SER A 39 -44.92 11.84 42.08
CA SER A 39 -44.33 13.08 41.59
C SER A 39 -43.05 13.37 42.38
N LEU A 40 -42.03 13.97 41.74
CA LEU A 40 -40.79 14.41 42.39
C LEU A 40 -41.09 15.17 43.71
N THR A 41 -42.18 15.92 43.74
CA THR A 41 -42.68 16.63 44.93
C THR A 41 -43.04 15.73 46.10
N SER A 42 -43.61 14.55 45.85
CA SER A 42 -43.92 13.56 46.90
C SER A 42 -42.65 12.94 47.49
N LEU A 43 -41.62 12.77 46.67
CA LEU A 43 -40.33 12.26 47.10
C LEU A 43 -39.56 13.29 47.94
N ILE A 44 -39.61 14.56 47.52
CA ILE A 44 -39.07 15.69 48.31
C ILE A 44 -39.80 15.80 49.66
N ALA A 45 -41.13 15.63 49.68
CA ALA A 45 -41.89 15.65 50.93
C ALA A 45 -41.46 14.53 51.88
N ALA A 46 -41.28 13.30 51.38
CA ALA A 46 -40.83 12.17 52.19
C ALA A 46 -39.42 12.36 52.78
N PHE A 47 -38.55 13.11 52.10
CA PHE A 47 -37.23 13.44 52.63
C PHE A 47 -37.25 14.43 53.79
N ASN A 48 -38.28 15.27 53.91
CA ASN A 48 -38.38 16.21 55.04
C ASN A 48 -38.64 15.51 56.37
N ASP A 49 -39.15 14.27 56.35
CA ASP A 49 -39.44 13.47 57.54
C ASP A 49 -38.26 12.57 57.97
N LEU A 50 -37.15 12.55 57.21
CA LEU A 50 -35.98 11.75 57.54
C LEU A 50 -35.09 12.42 58.60
N ASP A 51 -34.48 11.58 59.43
CA ASP A 51 -33.44 11.98 60.37
C ASP A 51 -32.25 12.66 59.64
N PRO A 52 -31.75 13.82 60.13
CA PRO A 52 -30.61 14.53 59.56
C PRO A 52 -29.41 13.67 59.15
N ASP A 53 -29.10 12.63 59.92
CA ASP A 53 -27.97 11.73 59.61
C ASP A 53 -28.24 10.90 58.35
N TYR A 54 -29.47 10.44 58.14
CA TYR A 54 -29.87 9.76 56.91
C TYR A 54 -29.90 10.72 55.72
N LEU A 55 -30.36 11.97 55.92
CA LEU A 55 -30.31 13.00 54.88
C LEU A 55 -28.89 13.28 54.40
N ALA A 56 -27.90 13.26 55.30
CA ALA A 56 -26.50 13.39 54.93
C ALA A 56 -26.03 12.24 54.03
N VAL A 57 -26.41 11.00 54.36
CA VAL A 57 -26.10 9.81 53.54
C VAL A 57 -26.77 9.86 52.17
N VAL A 58 -28.03 10.32 52.10
CA VAL A 58 -28.75 10.50 50.83
C VAL A 58 -28.04 11.54 49.96
N ARG A 59 -27.63 12.67 50.53
CA ARG A 59 -26.88 13.70 49.78
C ARG A 59 -25.56 13.18 49.22
N THR A 60 -24.74 12.51 50.03
CA THR A 60 -23.46 11.96 49.55
C THR A 60 -23.67 10.92 48.46
N THR A 61 -24.74 10.13 48.56
CA THR A 61 -25.13 9.17 47.52
C THR A 61 -25.54 9.90 46.23
N LEU A 62 -26.37 10.94 46.31
CA LEU A 62 -26.77 11.74 45.14
C LEU A 62 -25.57 12.44 44.49
N ASP A 63 -24.63 12.97 45.28
CA ASP A 63 -23.38 13.56 44.78
C ASP A 63 -22.53 12.53 44.02
N SER A 64 -22.42 11.31 44.56
CA SER A 64 -21.68 10.23 43.90
C SER A 64 -22.32 9.81 42.56
N GLN A 65 -23.65 9.79 42.49
CA GLN A 65 -24.40 9.46 41.27
C GLN A 65 -24.30 10.57 40.23
N GLU A 66 -24.35 11.84 40.64
CA GLU A 66 -24.13 12.98 39.76
C GLU A 66 -22.73 12.94 39.12
N LEU A 67 -21.69 12.61 39.90
CA LEU A 67 -20.33 12.48 39.41
C LEU A 67 -20.19 11.31 38.42
N ALA A 68 -20.83 10.16 38.70
CA ALA A 68 -20.83 9.01 37.79
C ALA A 68 -21.52 9.33 36.45
N LEU A 69 -22.67 10.02 36.49
CA LEU A 69 -23.37 10.48 35.28
C LEU A 69 -22.53 11.48 34.48
N SER A 70 -21.84 12.40 35.15
CA SER A 70 -20.92 13.35 34.49
C SER A 70 -19.77 12.67 33.77
N LEU A 71 -19.22 11.60 34.37
CA LEU A 71 -18.15 10.82 33.74
C LEU A 71 -18.67 10.06 32.52
N LEU A 72 -19.88 9.48 32.62
CA LEU A 72 -20.51 8.81 31.49
C LEU A 72 -20.79 9.77 30.34
N GLU A 73 -21.33 10.96 30.62
CA GLU A 73 -21.55 12.04 29.65
C GLU A 73 -20.25 12.39 28.91
N MET A 74 -19.15 12.60 29.64
CA MET A 74 -17.83 12.89 29.08
C MET A 74 -17.34 11.77 28.15
N GLN A 75 -17.46 10.51 28.56
CA GLN A 75 -17.06 9.36 27.73
C GLN A 75 -17.89 9.25 26.45
N CYS A 76 -19.20 9.51 26.52
CA CYS A 76 -20.06 9.51 25.34
C CYS A 76 -19.66 10.62 24.36
N GLN A 77 -19.33 11.81 24.88
CA GLN A 77 -18.86 12.93 24.09
C GLN A 77 -17.48 12.67 23.45
N GLU A 78 -16.56 12.02 24.16
CA GLU A 78 -15.26 11.60 23.59
C GLU A 78 -15.45 10.63 22.42
N VAL A 79 -16.36 9.66 22.54
CA VAL A 79 -16.68 8.72 21.46
C VAL A 79 -17.27 9.45 20.25
N LEU A 80 -18.20 10.39 20.47
CA LEU A 80 -18.76 11.22 19.40
C LEU A 80 -17.69 12.07 18.71
N ASN A 81 -16.84 12.74 19.48
CA ASN A 81 -15.73 13.55 18.95
C ASN A 81 -14.75 12.68 18.14
N ALA A 82 -14.50 11.44 18.57
CA ALA A 82 -13.65 10.50 17.85
C ALA A 82 -14.29 10.00 16.54
N MET A 83 -15.62 9.95 16.47
CA MET A 83 -16.36 9.59 15.25
C MET A 83 -16.42 10.75 14.25
N ASP A 84 -16.25 11.99 14.68
CA ASP A 84 -16.34 13.21 13.85
C ASP A 84 -14.97 13.64 13.23
N ILE A 85 -13.96 12.76 13.31
CA ILE A 85 -12.56 13.04 12.90
C ILE A 85 -12.37 13.16 11.36
N ASP A 86 -13.42 13.01 10.55
CA ASP A 86 -13.34 13.32 9.11
C ASP A 86 -13.47 14.84 8.81
N SER A 87 -13.61 15.69 9.83
CA SER A 87 -13.43 17.14 9.68
C SER A 87 -11.94 17.50 9.56
N PRO A 88 -11.48 18.09 8.43
CA PRO A 88 -10.06 18.40 8.21
C PRO A 88 -9.61 19.57 9.10
N SER A 89 -9.19 19.26 10.33
CA SER A 89 -8.73 20.24 11.31
C SER A 89 -7.21 20.19 11.49
N ILE A 90 -6.60 21.36 11.30
CA ILE A 90 -5.19 21.70 11.44
C ILE A 90 -4.99 22.22 12.87
N HIS A 91 -4.24 21.52 13.77
CA HIS A 91 -3.33 22.07 14.82
C HIS A 91 -2.88 21.04 15.91
N PRO A 92 -1.85 21.33 16.75
CA PRO A 92 -0.76 20.40 17.11
C PRO A 92 -0.89 19.77 18.52
N PRO A 93 -0.04 18.78 18.88
CA PRO A 93 -0.21 18.01 20.12
C PRO A 93 0.64 18.51 21.30
N ALA A 94 0.10 18.33 22.51
CA ALA A 94 0.81 18.41 23.78
C ALA A 94 0.78 17.06 24.52
N ALA A 95 1.97 16.65 25.00
CA ALA A 95 2.30 15.71 26.08
C ALA A 95 1.87 14.21 26.02
N SER A 96 2.76 13.43 25.38
CA SER A 96 3.39 12.16 25.84
C SER A 96 2.55 10.96 26.33
N PRO A 97 1.85 10.25 25.44
CA PRO A 97 1.69 8.80 25.55
C PRO A 97 2.96 8.10 25.03
N SER A 98 3.21 6.86 25.49
CA SER A 98 4.21 5.92 24.96
C SER A 98 4.49 6.19 23.48
N ALA A 99 5.73 6.54 23.14
CA ALA A 99 6.13 6.97 21.81
C ALA A 99 5.85 5.84 20.83
N CYS A 100 4.66 5.85 20.23
CA CYS A 100 4.27 4.94 19.18
C CYS A 100 4.38 5.73 17.89
N GLU A 101 5.39 5.41 17.07
CA GLU A 101 5.55 6.05 15.77
C GLU A 101 4.70 5.27 14.77
N GLU A 102 3.80 5.97 14.09
CA GLU A 102 3.06 5.40 12.98
C GLU A 102 3.80 5.71 11.68
N ILE A 103 4.16 4.67 10.93
CA ILE A 103 4.86 4.79 9.66
C ILE A 103 3.96 4.25 8.57
N GLU A 104 3.70 5.07 7.56
CA GLU A 104 2.98 4.66 6.37
C GLU A 104 3.97 4.19 5.29
N ILE A 105 3.81 2.94 4.85
CA ILE A 105 4.65 2.33 3.82
C ILE A 105 3.74 1.63 2.81
N ASP A 106 3.81 2.01 1.54
CA ASP A 106 2.96 1.50 0.45
C ASP A 106 1.44 1.58 0.74
N GLY A 107 1.00 2.62 1.46
CA GLY A 107 -0.39 2.83 1.85
C GLY A 107 -0.87 1.97 3.01
N HIS A 108 0.03 1.21 3.65
CA HIS A 108 -0.25 0.50 4.89
C HIS A 108 0.40 1.23 6.07
N ARG A 109 -0.41 1.57 7.08
CA ARG A 109 0.05 2.20 8.32
C ARG A 109 0.50 1.11 9.30
N PHE A 110 1.73 1.22 9.78
CA PHE A 110 2.31 0.33 10.78
C PHE A 110 2.62 1.13 12.03
N LYS A 111 2.34 0.54 13.20
CA LYS A 111 2.69 1.13 14.49
C LYS A 111 3.97 0.49 15.01
N ILE A 112 4.96 1.31 15.34
CA ILE A 112 6.19 0.86 15.99
C ILE A 112 6.11 1.25 17.46
N SER A 113 6.10 0.26 18.34
CA SER A 113 6.19 0.45 19.78
C SER A 113 7.64 0.41 20.20
N TYR A 114 8.13 1.50 20.77
CA TYR A 114 9.48 1.59 21.28
C TYR A 114 9.56 1.05 22.72
N PRO A 115 10.68 0.43 23.13
CA PRO A 115 10.92 0.15 24.54
C PRO A 115 10.82 1.44 25.36
N SER A 116 10.30 1.35 26.59
CA SER A 116 10.19 2.49 27.51
C SER A 116 11.55 3.01 27.98
N GLU A 117 12.60 2.18 27.85
CA GLU A 117 13.96 2.54 28.22
C GLU A 117 14.56 3.49 27.16
N PRO A 118 15.29 4.54 27.58
CA PRO A 118 16.01 5.40 26.64
C PRO A 118 17.01 4.55 25.83
N GLN A 119 17.10 4.80 24.52
CA GLN A 119 18.02 4.08 23.63
C GLN A 119 19.45 4.21 24.17
N PRO A 120 20.09 3.10 24.60
CA PRO A 120 21.47 3.17 25.08
C PRO A 120 22.41 3.61 23.95
N SER A 121 23.45 4.38 24.29
CA SER A 121 24.52 4.72 23.35
C SER A 121 25.11 3.45 22.72
N ASP A 122 25.39 3.48 21.43
CA ASP A 122 25.93 2.36 20.63
C ASP A 122 24.97 1.19 20.36
N THR A 123 23.68 1.32 20.67
CA THR A 123 22.66 0.34 20.27
C THR A 123 21.95 0.74 18.98
N ILE A 124 21.70 -0.24 18.12
CA ILE A 124 20.82 -0.07 16.95
C ILE A 124 19.41 -0.58 17.27
N MET A 125 18.42 0.00 16.61
CA MET A 125 17.04 -0.42 16.72
C MET A 125 16.71 -1.49 15.68
N LEU A 126 16.31 -2.67 16.13
CA LEU A 126 15.89 -3.76 15.25
C LEU A 126 14.44 -4.16 15.52
N PRO A 127 13.67 -4.55 14.48
CA PRO A 127 12.29 -5.00 14.65
C PRO A 127 12.28 -6.31 15.45
N GLY A 128 11.65 -6.30 16.62
CA GLY A 128 11.49 -7.46 17.47
C GLY A 128 10.26 -8.28 17.08
N ARG A 129 9.40 -8.56 18.05
CA ARG A 129 8.19 -9.38 17.84
C ARG A 129 7.14 -8.56 17.09
N TYR A 130 6.60 -9.12 16.02
CA TYR A 130 5.41 -8.59 15.35
C TYR A 130 4.16 -9.19 15.98
N GLU A 131 3.28 -8.34 16.50
CA GLU A 131 2.02 -8.74 17.08
C GLU A 131 0.91 -8.64 16.02
N LYS A 132 0.48 -9.81 15.52
CA LYS A 132 -0.40 -9.90 14.35
C LYS A 132 -1.77 -9.27 14.57
N ASP A 133 -2.26 -9.30 15.81
CA ASP A 133 -3.60 -8.86 16.15
C ASP A 133 -3.69 -7.33 16.21
N THR A 134 -2.61 -6.67 16.62
CA THR A 134 -2.52 -5.21 16.77
C THR A 134 -1.84 -4.54 15.58
N GLY A 135 -1.09 -5.28 14.77
CA GLY A 135 -0.28 -4.73 13.69
C GLY A 135 0.95 -3.94 14.19
N VAL A 136 1.34 -4.15 15.45
CA VAL A 136 2.42 -3.40 16.09
C VAL A 136 3.73 -4.17 16.00
N PHE A 137 4.79 -3.48 15.59
CA PHE A 137 6.16 -3.94 15.73
C PHE A 137 6.73 -3.49 17.05
N HIS A 138 7.15 -4.43 17.89
CA HIS A 138 7.89 -4.13 19.11
C HIS A 138 9.37 -3.97 18.76
N ALA A 139 9.88 -2.74 18.74
CA ALA A 139 11.28 -2.47 18.47
C ALA A 139 12.15 -2.98 19.64
N SER A 140 13.37 -3.43 19.35
CA SER A 140 14.34 -3.86 20.36
C SER A 140 15.70 -3.23 20.10
N TYR A 141 16.32 -2.67 21.14
CA TYR A 141 17.67 -2.13 21.06
C TYR A 141 18.69 -3.26 21.20
N ARG A 142 19.69 -3.28 20.31
CA ARG A 142 20.76 -4.29 20.31
C ARG A 142 22.10 -3.60 20.13
N ASP A 143 23.03 -3.86 21.04
CA ASP A 143 24.42 -3.46 20.90
C ASP A 143 25.16 -4.43 19.97
N LEU A 144 25.54 -3.97 18.78
CA LEU A 144 26.26 -4.78 17.81
C LEU A 144 27.72 -5.07 18.23
N ASN A 145 28.29 -4.29 19.14
CA ASN A 145 29.68 -4.42 19.56
C ASN A 145 29.89 -5.55 20.57
N VAL A 146 28.89 -5.85 21.38
CA VAL A 146 28.90 -6.96 22.35
C VAL A 146 28.60 -8.31 21.69
N LEU A 147 27.93 -8.32 20.54
CA LEU A 147 27.52 -9.56 19.86
C LEU A 147 28.68 -10.28 19.18
N LYS A 148 28.84 -11.57 19.52
CA LYS A 148 29.74 -12.48 18.81
C LYS A 148 29.26 -12.72 17.38
N ARG A 149 30.17 -13.10 16.49
CA ARG A 149 29.89 -13.38 15.07
C ARG A 149 28.72 -14.37 14.87
N THR A 150 28.60 -15.41 15.69
CA THR A 150 27.51 -16.39 15.60
C THR A 150 26.14 -15.73 15.80
N ALA A 151 26.01 -14.86 16.81
CA ALA A 151 24.78 -14.11 17.06
C ALA A 151 24.46 -13.09 15.95
N LEU A 152 25.48 -12.44 15.39
CA LEU A 152 25.29 -11.55 14.23
C LEU A 152 24.78 -12.30 12.99
N VAL A 153 25.29 -13.53 12.75
CA VAL A 153 24.82 -14.39 11.66
C VAL A 153 23.37 -14.83 11.90
N GLU A 154 23.00 -15.16 13.14
CA GLU A 154 21.62 -15.52 13.50
C GLU A 154 20.66 -14.34 13.29
N LEU A 155 21.03 -13.12 13.70
CA LEU A 155 20.24 -11.93 13.43
C LEU A 155 20.13 -11.66 11.92
N CYS A 156 21.22 -11.76 11.17
CA CYS A 156 21.15 -11.65 9.70
C CYS A 156 20.20 -12.68 9.10
N LYS A 157 20.25 -13.94 9.56
CA LYS A 157 19.36 -15.01 9.10
C LYS A 157 17.90 -14.75 9.47
N GLN A 158 17.65 -14.24 10.68
CA GLN A 158 16.30 -13.88 11.16
C GLN A 158 15.67 -12.79 10.29
N TYR A 159 16.46 -11.81 9.85
CA TYR A 159 16.00 -10.72 8.99
C TYR A 159 16.20 -10.99 7.49
N GLU A 160 16.51 -12.24 7.13
CA GLU A 160 16.82 -12.68 5.76
C GLU A 160 17.90 -11.86 5.05
N LEU A 161 18.81 -11.28 5.80
CA LEU A 161 20.02 -10.63 5.32
C LEU A 161 21.06 -11.71 5.00
N GLY A 162 21.80 -11.55 3.90
CA GLY A 162 22.82 -12.53 3.50
C GLY A 162 23.87 -12.74 4.59
N THR A 163 24.10 -13.98 5.00
CA THR A 163 24.96 -14.37 6.14
C THR A 163 26.46 -14.39 5.85
N GLN A 164 26.88 -14.10 4.62
CA GLN A 164 28.29 -14.06 4.22
C GLN A 164 28.93 -12.69 4.55
N GLY A 165 30.20 -12.72 4.95
CA GLY A 165 31.01 -11.54 5.27
C GLY A 165 31.88 -11.72 6.51
N ASN A 166 32.79 -10.77 6.76
CA ASN A 166 33.48 -10.66 8.06
C ASN A 166 32.55 -10.01 9.10
N MET A 167 33.00 -9.89 10.35
CA MET A 167 32.17 -9.31 11.43
C MET A 167 31.74 -7.88 11.13
N ARG A 168 32.59 -7.07 10.49
CA ARG A 168 32.30 -5.69 10.08
C ARG A 168 31.16 -5.64 9.06
N VAL A 169 31.21 -6.48 8.02
CA VAL A 169 30.17 -6.56 6.99
C VAL A 169 28.82 -6.99 7.57
N LEU A 170 28.80 -7.91 8.54
CA LEU A 170 27.57 -8.33 9.21
C LEU A 170 26.95 -7.19 10.04
N LYS A 171 27.78 -6.42 10.76
CA LYS A 171 27.33 -5.23 11.51
C LYS A 171 26.75 -4.19 10.56
N GLU A 172 27.46 -3.85 9.49
CA GLU A 172 27.02 -2.87 8.49
C GLU A 172 25.70 -3.26 7.83
N LYS A 173 25.49 -4.55 7.52
CA LYS A 173 24.22 -5.06 7.02
C LYS A 173 23.07 -4.87 8.01
N LEU A 174 23.31 -5.13 9.29
CA LEU A 174 22.29 -4.96 10.34
C LEU A 174 22.00 -3.47 10.60
N THR A 175 23.03 -2.62 10.60
CA THR A 175 22.89 -1.16 10.71
C THR A 175 22.09 -0.60 9.53
N GLY A 176 22.45 -0.93 8.29
CA GLY A 176 21.70 -0.48 7.11
C GLY A 176 20.27 -1.04 7.05
N PHE A 177 20.01 -2.19 7.65
CA PHE A 177 18.65 -2.71 7.83
C PHE A 177 17.86 -1.95 8.91
N SER A 178 18.51 -1.55 10.02
CA SER A 178 17.88 -0.74 11.07
C SER A 178 17.48 0.66 10.60
N GLU A 179 18.31 1.28 9.75
CA GLU A 179 18.06 2.61 9.19
C GLU A 179 16.90 2.58 8.17
N ASN A 180 16.73 1.46 7.47
CA ASN A 180 15.71 1.31 6.45
C ASN A 180 14.43 0.66 7.01
N LYS A 181 13.65 1.43 7.79
CA LYS A 181 12.37 0.99 8.39
C LYS A 181 11.37 0.43 7.36
N ILE A 182 11.44 0.86 6.09
CA ILE A 182 10.61 0.34 5.00
C ILE A 182 10.82 -1.16 4.79
N ARG A 183 12.06 -1.65 4.93
CA ARG A 183 12.39 -3.07 4.76
C ARG A 183 11.84 -3.97 5.86
N TRP A 184 11.37 -3.42 6.97
CA TRP A 184 10.79 -4.20 8.05
C TRP A 184 9.52 -4.93 7.62
N GLN A 185 8.85 -4.45 6.56
CA GLN A 185 7.72 -5.15 5.93
C GLN A 185 8.08 -6.55 5.44
N CYS A 186 9.32 -6.78 5.01
CA CYS A 186 9.76 -8.10 4.55
C CYS A 186 9.71 -9.16 5.66
N LEU A 187 9.69 -8.73 6.93
CA LEU A 187 9.61 -9.60 8.10
C LEU A 187 8.18 -10.01 8.45
N LEU A 188 7.19 -9.28 7.93
CA LEU A 188 5.83 -9.74 8.03
C LEU A 188 5.77 -11.10 7.32
N PRO A 189 5.20 -12.13 7.96
CA PRO A 189 4.81 -13.33 7.27
C PRO A 189 3.64 -12.98 6.34
N ILE A 190 3.90 -12.14 5.33
CA ILE A 190 3.11 -12.10 4.10
C ILE A 190 3.05 -13.55 3.70
N ALA A 191 1.82 -14.06 3.55
CA ALA A 191 1.59 -15.38 3.01
C ALA A 191 2.41 -15.45 1.72
N ARG A 192 3.59 -16.07 1.81
CA ARG A 192 4.45 -16.34 0.66
C ARG A 192 3.60 -17.23 -0.19
N ARG A 193 2.82 -16.60 -1.07
CA ARG A 193 2.08 -17.26 -2.14
C ARG A 193 3.16 -18.11 -2.76
N ALA A 194 3.10 -19.43 -2.62
CA ALA A 194 4.14 -20.29 -3.15
C ALA A 194 4.15 -20.08 -4.67
N HIS A 195 4.91 -19.10 -5.16
CA HIS A 195 5.05 -18.80 -6.59
C HIS A 195 5.92 -19.85 -7.26
N ARG A 196 6.44 -20.83 -6.50
CA ARG A 196 6.83 -22.12 -7.05
C ARG A 196 5.57 -22.96 -7.20
N GLY A 197 4.89 -22.76 -8.32
CA GLY A 197 4.09 -23.83 -8.91
C GLY A 197 4.92 -25.11 -8.89
N VAL A 198 4.25 -26.23 -8.66
CA VAL A 198 4.82 -27.58 -8.63
C VAL A 198 5.79 -27.72 -9.81
N ARG A 199 7.10 -27.63 -9.51
CA ARG A 199 8.12 -28.06 -10.47
C ARG A 199 7.98 -29.56 -10.53
N ASN A 200 7.33 -30.03 -11.59
CA ASN A 200 7.37 -31.43 -11.99
C ASN A 200 8.82 -31.90 -12.02
N GLY A 201 9.07 -33.11 -11.50
CA GLY A 201 10.32 -33.83 -11.78
C GLY A 201 11.08 -34.34 -10.56
N GLY A 202 10.39 -34.88 -9.57
CA GLY A 202 10.99 -35.71 -8.53
C GLY A 202 10.05 -36.84 -8.19
N ILE A 203 9.97 -37.86 -9.05
CA ILE A 203 9.33 -39.14 -8.72
C ILE A 203 10.20 -39.77 -7.63
N THR A 204 9.99 -39.39 -6.37
CA THR A 204 10.45 -40.18 -5.24
C THR A 204 9.53 -41.39 -5.17
N LYS A 205 10.10 -42.54 -5.53
CA LYS A 205 9.49 -43.86 -5.40
C LYS A 205 8.77 -43.95 -4.05
N ASN A 206 7.47 -44.21 -4.12
CA ASN A 206 6.64 -44.52 -2.96
C ASN A 206 7.28 -45.67 -2.19
N LYS A 207 7.73 -45.40 -0.96
CA LYS A 207 7.89 -46.47 0.03
C LYS A 207 6.47 -46.91 0.43
N PRO A 208 6.16 -48.22 0.42
CA PRO A 208 4.88 -48.70 0.91
C PRO A 208 4.76 -48.36 2.41
N VAL A 209 3.69 -47.65 2.76
CA VAL A 209 3.34 -47.37 4.15
C VAL A 209 2.81 -48.68 4.75
N PRO A 210 3.34 -49.14 5.91
CA PRO A 210 2.83 -50.34 6.56
C PRO A 210 1.39 -50.14 7.03
N LYS A 211 0.58 -51.20 6.84
CA LYS A 211 -0.80 -51.33 7.32
C LYS A 211 -0.86 -50.93 8.80
N LYS A 212 -1.75 -49.99 9.12
CA LYS A 212 -2.01 -49.52 10.49
C LYS A 212 -3.38 -49.99 10.94
N ASP A 213 -3.43 -50.36 12.22
CA ASP A 213 -4.50 -51.08 12.92
C ASP A 213 -5.91 -50.44 12.83
N PRO A 214 -6.98 -51.26 12.90
CA PRO A 214 -8.37 -50.84 12.67
C PRO A 214 -9.06 -50.09 13.83
N THR A 215 -8.33 -49.54 14.81
CA THR A 215 -8.94 -48.97 16.03
C THR A 215 -8.67 -47.47 16.28
N ALA A 216 -8.23 -46.71 15.27
CA ALA A 216 -8.03 -45.27 15.41
C ALA A 216 -9.23 -44.45 14.90
N ALA A 217 -9.74 -43.56 15.75
CA ALA A 217 -10.83 -42.61 15.47
C ALA A 217 -10.63 -41.83 14.14
N PRO A 218 -11.73 -41.49 13.43
CA PRO A 218 -11.66 -40.88 12.11
C PRO A 218 -10.87 -39.55 12.15
N PRO A 219 -9.89 -39.36 11.25
CA PRO A 219 -9.11 -38.14 11.21
C PRO A 219 -10.04 -36.96 10.90
N LYS A 220 -10.00 -35.92 11.75
CA LYS A 220 -10.70 -34.64 11.55
C LYS A 220 -10.50 -34.19 10.11
N SER A 221 -11.60 -34.02 9.36
CA SER A 221 -11.57 -33.60 7.97
C SER A 221 -10.79 -32.29 7.86
N LYS A 222 -9.67 -32.31 7.16
CA LYS A 222 -8.87 -31.11 6.93
C LYS A 222 -9.73 -30.18 6.08
N LYS A 223 -10.05 -28.98 6.59
CA LYS A 223 -10.75 -27.93 5.85
C LYS A 223 -10.14 -27.81 4.46
N LEU A 224 -10.92 -28.07 3.40
CA LEU A 224 -10.46 -27.94 2.03
C LEU A 224 -9.96 -26.51 1.79
N LYS A 225 -8.89 -26.37 1.01
CA LYS A 225 -8.41 -25.05 0.60
C LYS A 225 -9.52 -24.34 -0.18
N LEU A 226 -9.71 -23.04 0.04
CA LEU A 226 -10.73 -22.23 -0.64
C LEU A 226 -10.65 -22.33 -2.17
N SER A 227 -9.45 -22.49 -2.73
CA SER A 227 -9.25 -22.71 -4.17
C SER A 227 -9.81 -24.03 -4.67
N THR A 228 -9.81 -25.07 -3.83
CA THR A 228 -10.38 -26.39 -4.16
C THR A 228 -11.89 -26.34 -4.08
N VAL A 229 -12.45 -25.65 -3.07
CA VAL A 229 -13.89 -25.38 -2.97
C VAL A 229 -14.38 -24.64 -4.22
N ARG A 230 -13.71 -23.55 -4.61
CA ARG A 230 -14.06 -22.78 -5.81
C ARG A 230 -13.90 -23.59 -7.10
N ARG A 231 -12.91 -24.48 -7.19
CA ARG A 231 -12.75 -25.41 -8.32
C ARG A 231 -13.91 -26.39 -8.39
N ASN A 232 -14.29 -26.99 -7.25
CA ASN A 232 -15.39 -27.95 -7.21
C ASN A 232 -16.71 -27.28 -7.60
N GLU A 233 -16.97 -26.09 -7.06
CA GLU A 233 -18.12 -25.24 -7.43
C GLU A 233 -18.13 -24.93 -8.94
N MET A 234 -17.01 -24.48 -9.49
CA MET A 234 -16.89 -24.16 -10.93
C MET A 234 -17.05 -25.39 -11.83
N MET A 235 -16.69 -26.59 -11.34
CA MET A 235 -16.80 -27.84 -12.10
C MET A 235 -18.10 -28.59 -11.80
N GLY A 236 -19.00 -28.05 -10.98
CA GLY A 236 -20.23 -28.74 -10.55
C GLY A 236 -19.98 -30.02 -9.74
N LEU A 237 -18.80 -30.14 -9.13
CA LEU A 237 -18.44 -31.28 -8.28
C LEU A 237 -18.96 -31.04 -6.85
N PRO A 238 -19.36 -32.10 -6.13
CA PRO A 238 -19.68 -32.00 -4.71
C PRO A 238 -18.54 -31.34 -3.92
N LEU A 239 -18.89 -30.57 -2.89
CA LEU A 239 -17.90 -29.91 -2.01
C LEU A 239 -16.88 -30.90 -1.43
N ASP A 240 -17.30 -32.15 -1.22
CA ASP A 240 -16.50 -33.23 -0.65
C ASP A 240 -15.78 -34.09 -1.69
N ALA A 241 -15.78 -33.69 -2.97
CA ALA A 241 -15.10 -34.44 -4.01
C ALA A 241 -13.60 -34.59 -3.68
N PRO A 242 -13.07 -35.83 -3.56
CA PRO A 242 -11.68 -36.04 -3.17
C PRO A 242 -10.72 -35.40 -4.17
N LEU A 243 -9.61 -34.86 -3.63
CA LEU A 243 -8.49 -34.25 -4.35
C LEU A 243 -7.87 -35.28 -5.32
N GLY A 244 -8.46 -35.44 -6.49
CA GLY A 244 -8.06 -36.45 -7.47
C GLY A 244 -9.11 -36.75 -8.54
N ILE A 245 -10.39 -36.45 -8.28
CA ILE A 245 -11.44 -36.56 -9.31
C ILE A 245 -11.27 -35.37 -10.28
N GLN A 246 -10.45 -35.55 -11.31
CA GLN A 246 -10.54 -34.70 -12.48
C GLN A 246 -11.79 -35.12 -13.26
N LEU A 247 -12.67 -34.15 -13.55
CA LEU A 247 -13.86 -34.38 -14.38
C LEU A 247 -13.49 -34.91 -15.79
N PHE A 248 -12.26 -34.61 -16.24
CA PHE A 248 -11.69 -35.08 -17.49
C PHE A 248 -10.22 -35.45 -17.28
N ASP A 249 -9.79 -36.62 -17.75
CA ASP A 249 -8.39 -37.04 -17.73
C ASP A 249 -7.53 -36.05 -18.54
N THR A 250 -6.60 -35.36 -17.88
CA THR A 250 -5.65 -34.48 -18.57
C THR A 250 -4.51 -35.29 -19.18
N GLU A 251 -4.71 -35.84 -20.38
CA GLU A 251 -3.60 -36.43 -21.16
C GLU A 251 -2.81 -35.35 -21.90
N ARG A 252 -1.54 -35.19 -21.52
CA ARG A 252 -0.64 -34.19 -22.09
C ARG A 252 0.19 -34.83 -23.21
N SER A 253 -0.37 -34.98 -24.41
CA SER A 253 0.35 -34.82 -25.71
C SER A 253 -0.35 -35.39 -26.95
N LYS A 254 -1.43 -36.17 -26.83
CA LYS A 254 -2.36 -36.49 -27.94
C LYS A 254 -3.76 -36.63 -27.35
N ASP A 255 -4.73 -35.89 -27.86
CA ASP A 255 -6.11 -35.99 -27.39
C ASP A 255 -6.75 -37.30 -27.91
N MET A 256 -6.56 -38.38 -27.15
CA MET A 256 -7.11 -39.71 -27.42
C MET A 256 -8.61 -39.83 -27.13
N ARG A 257 -9.29 -38.74 -26.76
CA ARG A 257 -10.73 -38.77 -26.47
C ARG A 257 -11.53 -39.15 -27.71
N THR A 258 -12.53 -40.00 -27.50
CA THR A 258 -13.49 -40.36 -28.54
C THR A 258 -14.26 -39.13 -29.01
N LEU A 259 -14.82 -39.17 -30.23
CA LEU A 259 -15.63 -38.07 -30.76
C LEU A 259 -16.80 -37.72 -29.84
N GLU A 260 -17.40 -38.72 -29.20
CA GLU A 260 -18.49 -38.53 -28.23
C GLU A 260 -18.02 -37.78 -26.97
N GLN A 261 -16.85 -38.13 -26.43
CA GLN A 261 -16.27 -37.42 -25.29
C GLN A 261 -15.94 -35.96 -25.64
N LYS A 262 -15.45 -35.71 -26.87
CA LYS A 262 -15.22 -34.35 -27.38
C LYS A 262 -16.52 -33.57 -27.49
N ASN A 263 -17.59 -34.19 -28.00
CA ASN A 263 -18.91 -33.56 -28.08
C ASN A 263 -19.50 -33.24 -26.70
N ARG A 264 -19.36 -34.14 -25.71
CA ARG A 264 -19.77 -33.88 -24.33
C ARG A 264 -19.00 -32.70 -23.73
N LEU A 265 -17.69 -32.61 -23.97
CA LEU A 265 -16.87 -31.48 -23.51
C LEU A 265 -17.30 -30.16 -24.16
N LEU A 266 -17.57 -30.16 -25.47
CA LEU A 266 -18.04 -28.98 -26.19
C LEU A 266 -19.42 -28.53 -25.70
N SER A 267 -20.34 -29.47 -25.46
CA SER A 267 -21.65 -29.19 -24.87
C SER A 267 -21.50 -28.57 -23.47
N TRP A 268 -20.64 -29.14 -22.62
CA TRP A 268 -20.36 -28.58 -21.31
C TRP A 268 -19.77 -27.17 -21.42
N ALA A 269 -18.76 -26.96 -22.27
CA ALA A 269 -18.12 -25.67 -22.47
C ALA A 269 -19.12 -24.60 -22.94
N LYS A 270 -20.04 -24.96 -23.84
CA LYS A 270 -21.13 -24.07 -24.29
C LYS A 270 -22.04 -23.69 -23.13
N THR A 271 -22.58 -24.68 -22.40
CA THR A 271 -23.44 -24.41 -21.24
C THR A 271 -22.74 -23.61 -20.14
N PHE A 272 -21.42 -23.80 -19.98
CA PHE A 272 -20.61 -23.05 -19.03
C PHE A 272 -20.43 -21.59 -19.47
N CYS A 273 -20.12 -21.35 -20.75
CA CYS A 273 -20.02 -19.98 -21.29
C CYS A 273 -21.36 -19.25 -21.23
N ASP A 274 -22.47 -19.95 -21.49
CA ASP A 274 -23.82 -19.39 -21.41
C ASP A 274 -24.19 -19.02 -19.96
N LYS A 275 -23.81 -19.84 -18.98
CA LYS A 275 -24.04 -19.57 -17.54
C LYS A 275 -23.07 -18.55 -16.94
N HIS A 276 -21.87 -18.46 -17.50
CA HIS A 276 -20.80 -17.58 -17.03
C HIS A 276 -20.29 -16.74 -18.19
N PRO A 277 -21.11 -15.79 -18.70
CA PRO A 277 -20.70 -14.92 -19.77
C PRO A 277 -19.42 -14.18 -19.38
N TYR A 278 -18.55 -13.97 -20.36
CA TYR A 278 -17.29 -13.28 -20.14
C TYR A 278 -17.57 -11.85 -19.66
N VAL A 279 -17.25 -11.59 -18.39
CA VAL A 279 -17.30 -10.25 -17.80
C VAL A 279 -16.01 -9.53 -18.18
N THR A 280 -16.14 -8.41 -18.88
CA THR A 280 -14.99 -7.59 -19.28
C THR A 280 -14.24 -7.06 -18.06
N ARG A 281 -12.96 -6.68 -18.23
CA ARG A 281 -12.14 -6.18 -17.12
C ARG A 281 -12.72 -4.87 -16.56
N GLU A 282 -13.26 -4.04 -17.43
CA GLU A 282 -13.92 -2.78 -17.13
C GLU A 282 -15.19 -3.01 -16.30
N GLU A 283 -16.02 -3.97 -16.69
CA GLU A 283 -17.23 -4.33 -15.95
C GLU A 283 -16.90 -4.93 -14.57
N LEU A 284 -15.86 -5.77 -14.46
CA LEU A 284 -15.38 -6.24 -13.16
C LEU A 284 -14.91 -5.10 -12.25
N ALA A 285 -14.27 -4.06 -12.81
CA ALA A 285 -13.86 -2.89 -12.05
C ALA A 285 -15.08 -2.08 -11.58
N GLN A 286 -16.08 -1.89 -12.44
CA GLN A 286 -17.34 -1.23 -12.08
C GLN A 286 -18.09 -1.99 -10.98
N ARG A 287 -18.23 -3.32 -11.10
CA ARG A 287 -18.87 -4.15 -10.06
C ARG A 287 -18.14 -4.07 -8.72
N ARG A 288 -16.81 -3.98 -8.72
CA ARG A 288 -16.04 -3.76 -7.49
C ARG A 288 -16.29 -2.38 -6.90
N LYS A 289 -16.30 -1.35 -7.74
CA LYS A 289 -16.57 0.03 -7.31
C LYS A 289 -17.96 0.16 -6.69
N ILE A 290 -18.99 -0.40 -7.33
CA ILE A 290 -20.37 -0.40 -6.81
C ILE A 290 -20.44 -1.12 -5.46
N LYS A 291 -19.82 -2.29 -5.34
CA LYS A 291 -19.83 -3.05 -4.08
C LYS A 291 -19.06 -2.34 -2.96
N GLU A 292 -17.99 -1.63 -3.29
CA GLU A 292 -17.23 -0.82 -2.33
C GLU A 292 -18.02 0.42 -1.90
N GLU A 293 -18.73 1.06 -2.82
CA GLU A 293 -19.64 2.17 -2.54
C GLU A 293 -20.84 1.74 -1.70
N GLU A 294 -21.46 0.59 -2.01
CA GLU A 294 -22.52 0.01 -1.17
C GLU A 294 -22.02 -0.30 0.24
N ARG A 295 -20.83 -0.89 0.37
CA ARG A 295 -20.23 -1.12 1.69
C ARG A 295 -19.92 0.18 2.41
N ALA A 296 -19.43 1.20 1.71
CA ALA A 296 -19.20 2.52 2.30
C ALA A 296 -20.51 3.15 2.77
N ARG A 297 -21.59 2.98 2.01
CA ARG A 297 -22.94 3.44 2.36
C ARG A 297 -23.49 2.69 3.57
N GLU A 298 -23.39 1.36 3.60
CA GLU A 298 -23.76 0.54 4.75
C GLU A 298 -22.99 0.96 6.01
N ASN A 299 -21.67 1.13 5.89
CA ASN A 299 -20.83 1.59 6.99
C ASN A 299 -21.23 2.99 7.46
N ALA A 300 -21.45 3.95 6.55
CA ALA A 300 -21.91 5.29 6.90
C ALA A 300 -23.26 5.25 7.64
N THR A 301 -24.21 4.42 7.20
CA THR A 301 -25.49 4.25 7.92
C THR A 301 -25.33 3.60 9.28
N SER A 302 -24.37 2.68 9.45
CA SER A 302 -24.08 2.07 10.76
C SER A 302 -23.46 3.09 11.71
N THR A 303 -22.51 3.89 11.24
CA THR A 303 -21.86 4.95 12.02
C THR A 303 -22.87 6.01 12.44
N ALA A 304 -23.74 6.46 11.52
CA ALA A 304 -24.81 7.42 11.82
C ALA A 304 -25.76 6.92 12.92
N LYS A 305 -26.18 5.64 12.86
CA LYS A 305 -27.03 5.04 13.90
C LYS A 305 -26.36 4.97 15.26
N VAL A 306 -25.04 4.70 15.30
CA VAL A 306 -24.27 4.71 16.55
C VAL A 306 -24.19 6.14 17.11
N ALA A 307 -23.99 7.15 16.25
CA ALA A 307 -23.97 8.54 16.68
C ALA A 307 -25.33 8.99 17.23
N GLU A 308 -26.44 8.70 16.54
CA GLU A 308 -27.80 8.95 17.03
C GLU A 308 -28.06 8.29 18.38
N TYR A 309 -27.62 7.05 18.55
CA TYR A 309 -27.71 6.32 19.82
C TYR A 309 -26.91 6.99 20.94
N MET A 310 -25.68 7.43 20.67
CA MET A 310 -24.84 8.13 21.65
C MET A 310 -25.43 9.48 22.04
N HIS A 311 -25.99 10.24 21.09
CA HIS A 311 -26.72 11.48 21.38
C HIS A 311 -27.92 11.25 22.29
N SER A 312 -28.75 10.24 22.01
CA SER A 312 -29.88 9.88 22.88
C SER A 312 -29.45 9.51 24.30
N MET A 313 -28.32 8.82 24.45
CA MET A 313 -27.77 8.49 25.77
C MET A 313 -27.31 9.74 26.53
N ILE A 314 -26.66 10.70 25.86
CA ILE A 314 -26.28 11.99 26.46
C ILE A 314 -27.53 12.76 26.92
N GLU A 315 -28.60 12.79 26.12
CA GLU A 315 -29.87 13.41 26.50
C GLU A 315 -30.50 12.76 27.73
N HIS A 316 -30.47 11.42 27.83
CA HIS A 316 -30.96 10.73 29.02
C HIS A 316 -30.11 11.00 30.27
N VAL A 317 -28.79 11.01 30.13
CA VAL A 317 -27.85 11.29 31.24
C VAL A 317 -28.04 12.72 31.75
N THR A 318 -28.17 13.70 30.85
CA THR A 318 -28.42 15.10 31.20
C THR A 318 -29.78 15.28 31.87
N SER A 319 -30.84 14.61 31.40
CA SER A 319 -32.16 14.62 32.05
C SER A 319 -32.10 14.08 33.49
N LEU A 320 -31.45 12.92 33.71
CA LEU A 320 -31.30 12.34 35.04
C LEU A 320 -30.49 13.24 35.98
N ARG A 321 -29.46 13.91 35.44
CA ARG A 321 -28.65 14.86 36.21
C ARG A 321 -29.47 16.05 36.71
N VAL A 322 -30.34 16.60 35.86
CA VAL A 322 -31.26 17.68 36.23
C VAL A 322 -32.24 17.23 37.31
N GLU A 323 -32.77 16.00 37.22
CA GLU A 323 -33.64 15.44 38.27
C GLU A 323 -32.89 15.29 39.60
N ILE A 324 -31.66 14.77 39.60
CA ILE A 324 -30.82 14.67 40.81
C ILE A 324 -30.54 16.04 41.41
N GLN A 325 -30.23 17.06 40.60
CA GLN A 325 -30.02 18.42 41.10
C GLN A 325 -31.30 19.02 41.69
N THR A 326 -32.45 18.75 41.09
CA THR A 326 -33.75 19.20 41.60
C THR A 326 -34.04 18.53 42.96
N LEU A 327 -33.71 17.25 43.13
CA LEU A 327 -33.79 16.57 44.42
C LEU A 327 -32.85 17.18 45.44
N LYS A 328 -31.59 17.46 45.06
CA LYS A 328 -30.60 18.07 45.97
C LYS A 328 -31.01 19.45 46.46
N THR A 329 -31.59 20.28 45.60
CA THR A 329 -32.05 21.64 45.92
C THR A 329 -33.33 21.65 46.76
N GLY A 330 -34.19 20.63 46.63
CA GLY A 330 -35.36 20.45 47.48
C GLY A 330 -35.05 20.01 48.91
N LEU A 331 -33.83 19.54 49.19
CA LEU A 331 -33.42 19.08 50.53
C LEU A 331 -33.02 20.26 51.44
N PRO A 332 -33.45 20.29 52.71
CA PRO A 332 -33.11 21.36 53.66
C PRO A 332 -31.59 21.41 53.91
N PRO A 333 -30.94 22.59 53.86
CA PRO A 333 -29.49 22.71 54.03
C PRO A 333 -29.01 22.02 55.31
N PRO A 334 -27.82 21.39 55.31
CA PRO A 334 -27.35 20.65 56.48
C PRO A 334 -27.22 21.63 57.64
N LEU A 335 -27.88 21.33 58.76
CA LEU A 335 -27.73 22.10 59.99
C LEU A 335 -26.27 21.96 60.41
N LEU A 336 -25.51 23.04 60.28
CA LEU A 336 -24.10 23.07 60.68
C LEU A 336 -23.99 22.58 62.14
N PRO A 337 -23.06 21.67 62.45
CA PRO A 337 -22.83 21.27 63.84
C PRO A 337 -22.50 22.52 64.65
N ARG A 338 -23.37 22.82 65.62
CA ARG A 338 -23.22 23.95 66.54
C ARG A 338 -21.99 23.69 67.40
N VAL A 339 -20.84 24.17 66.95
CA VAL A 339 -19.56 24.09 67.68
C VAL A 339 -19.74 24.78 69.05
N PRO A 340 -19.45 24.10 70.17
CA PRO A 340 -19.46 24.74 71.49
C PRO A 340 -18.38 25.83 71.54
N LEU A 341 -18.80 27.07 71.74
CA LEU A 341 -17.92 28.19 72.06
C LEU A 341 -17.17 27.91 73.38
N PRO A 342 -15.82 27.95 73.40
CA PRO A 342 -15.07 27.91 74.64
C PRO A 342 -15.18 29.27 75.35
N ILE A 343 -15.74 29.27 76.55
CA ILE A 343 -15.73 30.41 77.49
C ILE A 343 -14.43 30.35 78.29
N GLY A 344 -13.53 31.34 78.15
CA GLY A 344 -12.41 31.49 79.08
C GLY A 344 -11.26 32.44 78.68
N ALA A 345 -11.34 33.69 79.19
CA ALA A 345 -10.23 34.60 79.60
C ALA A 345 -9.37 35.34 78.53
N PRO A 346 -8.53 36.34 78.92
CA PRO A 346 -8.84 37.71 79.37
C PRO A 346 -8.15 38.79 78.47
N PRO A 347 -8.29 40.11 78.73
CA PRO A 347 -7.97 41.17 77.76
C PRO A 347 -6.52 41.64 77.88
N LEU A 348 -5.85 41.98 76.76
CA LEU A 348 -4.79 43.00 76.74
C LEU A 348 -4.43 43.46 75.31
N THR A 349 -4.61 44.76 75.08
CA THR A 349 -3.76 45.72 74.32
C THR A 349 -3.21 45.39 72.91
N THR A 350 -3.59 46.27 71.97
CA THR A 350 -2.96 46.78 70.71
C THR A 350 -1.42 46.80 70.66
N PRO A 351 -0.70 46.89 69.50
CA PRO A 351 -1.08 47.62 68.25
C PRO A 351 -0.64 47.05 66.86
N VAL A 352 -1.27 47.61 65.81
CA VAL A 352 -0.84 47.98 64.41
C VAL A 352 0.65 47.71 64.05
N PRO A 353 1.04 47.17 62.85
CA PRO A 353 0.92 47.82 61.50
C PRO A 353 0.56 46.89 60.30
N THR A 354 -0.25 47.36 59.33
CA THR A 354 0.13 47.95 58.02
C THR A 354 0.72 46.98 57.00
N ALA A 355 -0.02 46.67 55.91
CA ALA A 355 0.41 46.82 54.51
C ALA A 355 -0.57 46.16 53.51
N ASN A 356 -1.07 46.97 52.56
CA ASN A 356 -1.08 46.77 51.10
C ASN A 356 -1.75 45.50 50.51
N ASN A 357 -2.70 45.52 49.57
CA ASN A 357 -2.88 46.42 48.43
C ASN A 357 -4.32 46.37 47.89
N SER A 358 -4.80 47.53 47.45
CA SER A 358 -5.94 47.75 46.55
C SER A 358 -5.72 47.13 45.16
N LEU A 359 -6.81 46.76 44.48
CA LEU A 359 -7.16 47.43 43.22
C LEU A 359 -8.67 47.36 42.94
N ALA A 360 -9.18 48.47 42.42
CA ALA A 360 -10.57 48.88 42.41
C ALA A 360 -11.34 48.49 41.14
N SER A 361 -12.67 48.44 41.30
CA SER A 361 -13.65 48.61 40.22
C SER A 361 -13.53 49.98 39.57
N ILE A 362 -13.64 50.05 38.24
CA ILE A 362 -14.17 51.22 37.52
C ILE A 362 -15.09 50.75 36.39
N THR A 363 -16.26 51.39 36.36
CA THR A 363 -17.36 51.29 35.41
C THR A 363 -17.14 52.22 34.20
N ALA A 364 -17.83 51.88 33.11
CA ALA A 364 -18.30 52.74 32.01
C ALA A 364 -17.43 52.87 30.74
N GLY A 365 -17.95 52.24 29.67
CA GLY A 365 -18.37 52.92 28.44
C GLY A 365 -17.29 53.49 27.52
N HIS A 366 -17.12 52.89 26.34
CA HIS A 366 -17.22 53.64 25.09
C HIS A 366 -17.40 52.71 23.88
N VAL A 367 -18.36 53.09 23.06
CA VAL A 367 -18.76 52.56 21.76
C VAL A 367 -17.75 52.96 20.67
N LEU A 368 -17.70 52.15 19.59
CA LEU A 368 -17.31 52.41 18.18
C LEU A 368 -16.22 51.43 17.67
N PRO A 369 -16.11 51.19 16.35
CA PRO A 369 -17.16 50.79 15.41
C PRO A 369 -16.75 49.56 14.56
N LEU A 370 -17.76 48.77 14.18
CA LEU A 370 -17.66 47.67 13.22
C LEU A 370 -17.43 48.25 11.81
N LYS A 371 -16.22 48.06 11.25
CA LYS A 371 -15.85 48.55 9.92
C LYS A 371 -16.22 47.49 8.86
N VAL A 372 -17.44 47.62 8.35
CA VAL A 372 -17.93 46.97 7.14
C VAL A 372 -17.11 47.46 5.95
N TRP A 373 -16.56 46.55 5.15
CA TRP A 373 -16.10 46.84 3.79
C TRP A 373 -17.16 46.32 2.82
N THR A 374 -17.98 47.25 2.33
CA THR A 374 -18.72 47.12 1.08
C THR A 374 -18.03 48.03 0.07
N THR A 375 -17.53 47.46 -1.01
CA THR A 375 -17.24 48.20 -2.25
C THR A 375 -17.86 47.41 -3.38
N ASP A 376 -19.12 47.77 -3.63
CA ASP A 376 -19.75 47.78 -4.93
C ASP A 376 -19.02 48.79 -5.82
N THR A 377 -18.58 48.38 -7.01
CA THR A 377 -18.30 49.26 -8.16
C THR A 377 -18.12 48.38 -9.38
N GLY A 378 -19.11 48.42 -10.25
CA GLY A 378 -19.15 47.64 -11.47
C GLY A 378 -18.41 48.29 -12.64
N LEU A 379 -18.15 47.41 -13.62
CA LEU A 379 -18.03 47.63 -15.07
C LEU A 379 -16.85 48.50 -15.57
N PRO A 380 -16.40 48.38 -16.85
CA PRO A 380 -17.03 47.63 -17.95
C PRO A 380 -16.08 46.70 -18.73
N MET A 381 -16.71 45.76 -19.44
CA MET A 381 -16.20 45.13 -20.65
C MET A 381 -15.85 46.17 -21.72
N PRO A 382 -14.83 45.94 -22.56
CA PRO A 382 -14.86 46.45 -23.92
C PRO A 382 -15.55 45.43 -24.82
N ALA A 383 -16.81 45.71 -25.14
CA ALA A 383 -17.37 45.30 -26.43
C ALA A 383 -16.85 46.28 -27.50
N SER A 384 -16.32 45.74 -28.58
CA SER A 384 -16.43 46.37 -29.90
C SER A 384 -16.61 45.29 -30.95
N SER A 385 -17.87 45.16 -31.35
CA SER A 385 -18.34 44.83 -32.69
C SER A 385 -17.68 45.76 -33.73
N ALA A 386 -17.66 45.52 -35.03
CA ALA A 386 -18.59 44.80 -35.89
C ALA A 386 -17.98 44.57 -37.29
N ALA A 387 -18.60 43.62 -38.01
CA ALA A 387 -18.83 43.55 -39.47
C ALA A 387 -17.58 43.41 -40.37
N ILE A 388 -17.55 42.56 -41.40
CA ILE A 388 -18.49 42.38 -42.52
C ILE A 388 -18.19 40.97 -43.11
N GLY A 389 -19.21 40.24 -43.59
CA GLY A 389 -18.98 39.14 -44.54
C GLY A 389 -20.05 38.06 -44.55
N ALA A 390 -21.07 38.26 -45.38
CA ALA A 390 -22.20 37.36 -45.57
C ALA A 390 -21.85 36.15 -46.49
N SER A 391 -22.43 34.98 -46.16
CA SER A 391 -23.04 33.95 -47.03
C SER A 391 -22.21 33.22 -48.13
N PRO A 392 -22.71 32.11 -48.72
CA PRO A 392 -23.46 30.96 -48.17
C PRO A 392 -23.00 29.59 -48.78
N GLY A 393 -23.61 28.48 -48.32
CA GLY A 393 -23.66 27.17 -49.01
C GLY A 393 -22.45 26.24 -48.72
N ASP A 394 -22.57 24.95 -48.47
CA ASP A 394 -23.60 24.00 -48.87
C ASP A 394 -23.79 22.86 -47.86
N SER A 395 -25.03 22.41 -47.84
CA SER A 395 -25.58 21.27 -47.14
C SER A 395 -25.47 20.03 -48.04
N ILE A 396 -24.69 19.01 -47.67
CA ILE A 396 -24.92 17.62 -48.13
C ILE A 396 -24.51 16.62 -47.02
N THR A 397 -25.50 15.92 -46.48
CA THR A 397 -25.36 14.53 -46.00
C THR A 397 -26.21 13.64 -46.92
N PRO A 398 -26.23 12.30 -46.76
CA PRO A 398 -25.14 11.37 -46.96
C PRO A 398 -25.54 10.29 -48.00
N THR A 399 -24.60 9.74 -48.78
CA THR A 399 -24.91 8.58 -49.65
C THR A 399 -24.26 7.31 -49.13
N HIS A 400 -25.13 6.37 -48.76
CA HIS A 400 -24.86 4.95 -48.54
C HIS A 400 -24.19 4.28 -49.75
N ALA A 401 -23.11 3.53 -49.50
CA ALA A 401 -22.66 2.41 -50.33
C ALA A 401 -21.89 1.46 -49.39
N ASN A 402 -22.54 0.54 -48.69
CA ASN A 402 -22.91 -0.80 -49.12
C ASN A 402 -21.95 -1.41 -50.17
N ASN A 403 -20.93 -2.13 -49.68
CA ASN A 403 -20.25 -3.15 -50.46
C ASN A 403 -19.92 -4.34 -49.55
N GLY A 404 -20.86 -5.28 -49.51
CA GLY A 404 -20.63 -6.63 -49.04
C GLY A 404 -19.84 -7.41 -50.10
N GLY A 405 -18.58 -7.70 -49.81
CA GLY A 405 -17.77 -8.63 -50.58
C GLY A 405 -17.63 -9.96 -49.83
N SER A 406 -18.62 -10.84 -50.01
CA SER A 406 -18.42 -12.28 -49.78
C SER A 406 -17.35 -12.79 -50.72
N PHE A 407 -16.29 -13.41 -50.19
CA PHE A 407 -15.48 -14.33 -50.97
C PHE A 407 -15.55 -15.72 -50.36
N SER A 408 -16.28 -16.55 -51.09
CA SER A 408 -16.35 -18.00 -51.01
C SER A 408 -14.96 -18.62 -51.21
N ASN A 409 -14.61 -19.50 -50.28
CA ASN A 409 -14.26 -20.88 -50.53
C ASN A 409 -13.67 -21.21 -51.93
N ALA A 410 -12.37 -21.51 -51.99
CA ALA A 410 -11.79 -22.32 -53.04
C ALA A 410 -10.83 -23.33 -52.43
N GLN A 411 -11.29 -24.58 -52.44
CA GLN A 411 -10.47 -25.77 -52.29
C GLN A 411 -9.36 -25.75 -53.34
N ASN A 412 -8.14 -26.11 -52.95
CA ASN A 412 -7.22 -26.74 -53.90
C ASN A 412 -6.38 -27.81 -53.18
N SER A 413 -6.74 -29.06 -53.48
CA SER A 413 -5.82 -30.21 -53.63
C SER A 413 -4.55 -29.77 -54.38
N GLY A 414 -3.34 -30.29 -54.17
CA GLY A 414 -2.88 -31.58 -53.72
C GLY A 414 -1.66 -31.94 -54.58
N LYS A 415 -0.72 -32.75 -54.01
CA LYS A 415 0.50 -33.31 -54.65
C LYS A 415 1.63 -32.28 -54.86
N SER A 416 2.92 -32.59 -54.72
CA SER A 416 3.62 -33.89 -54.77
C SER A 416 4.95 -33.82 -54.01
N ASN A 417 5.35 -35.00 -53.51
CA ASN A 417 6.72 -35.36 -53.13
C ASN A 417 7.72 -35.04 -54.25
N ALA A 418 8.93 -34.66 -53.87
CA ALA A 418 10.14 -34.91 -54.65
C ALA A 418 11.31 -35.16 -53.70
N ASP A 419 11.88 -36.35 -53.86
CA ASP A 419 13.10 -36.83 -53.28
C ASP A 419 14.30 -35.94 -53.60
N THR A 420 15.24 -35.82 -52.65
CA THR A 420 16.66 -35.72 -52.99
C THR A 420 17.46 -36.40 -51.88
N GLN A 421 17.98 -37.58 -52.22
CA GLN A 421 18.97 -38.33 -51.46
C GLN A 421 20.40 -37.82 -51.75
N SER A 422 21.29 -38.20 -50.84
CA SER A 422 22.75 -38.38 -51.01
C SER A 422 23.59 -37.09 -51.08
N ALA A 423 24.68 -36.92 -50.33
CA ALA A 423 25.69 -37.90 -49.97
C ALA A 423 26.72 -37.31 -48.98
N ALA A 424 27.59 -38.22 -48.50
CA ALA A 424 28.92 -38.01 -47.90
C ALA A 424 29.04 -38.03 -46.37
N ASN A 425 29.04 -39.28 -45.86
CA ASN A 425 29.77 -39.72 -44.66
C ASN A 425 31.29 -39.57 -44.86
N ILE A 426 32.01 -39.14 -43.82
CA ILE A 426 33.43 -39.48 -43.57
C ILE A 426 33.58 -39.87 -42.09
N PRO A 427 34.32 -40.95 -41.74
CA PRO A 427 34.21 -41.61 -40.43
C PRO A 427 35.39 -41.34 -39.47
N LYS A 428 35.10 -41.60 -38.18
CA LYS A 428 35.95 -42.14 -37.09
C LYS A 428 37.45 -41.78 -37.05
N SER A 429 37.90 -41.27 -35.90
CA SER A 429 38.87 -42.04 -35.10
C SER A 429 38.73 -41.78 -33.60
N SER A 430 38.79 -42.88 -32.89
CA SER A 430 38.88 -43.06 -31.45
C SER A 430 40.28 -43.58 -31.19
N ASP A 431 41.04 -42.97 -30.30
CA ASP A 431 42.21 -43.62 -29.70
C ASP A 431 42.23 -43.40 -28.19
N ASN A 432 42.04 -44.53 -27.50
CA ASN A 432 42.45 -44.77 -26.13
C ASN A 432 43.97 -44.99 -26.14
N SER A 433 44.73 -44.34 -25.25
CA SER A 433 45.92 -44.98 -24.70
C SER A 433 46.31 -44.41 -23.32
N THR A 434 46.10 -45.25 -22.31
CA THR A 434 47.12 -45.74 -21.37
C THR A 434 47.92 -44.72 -20.53
N LYS A 435 47.57 -44.71 -19.23
CA LYS A 435 48.44 -44.32 -18.10
C LYS A 435 49.81 -44.99 -18.16
N PRO A 436 50.83 -44.33 -17.61
CA PRO A 436 51.54 -44.95 -16.49
C PRO A 436 51.55 -44.03 -15.27
N SER A 437 51.36 -44.67 -14.11
CA SER A 437 51.71 -44.14 -12.80
C SER A 437 53.21 -43.92 -12.75
N ASP A 438 53.65 -42.77 -12.24
CA ASP A 438 54.90 -42.71 -11.50
C ASP A 438 54.80 -41.74 -10.32
N ASN A 439 55.19 -42.27 -9.17
CA ASN A 439 55.28 -41.58 -7.89
C ASN A 439 56.54 -40.72 -7.88
N SER A 440 56.45 -39.41 -7.62
CA SER A 440 57.59 -38.71 -7.06
C SER A 440 57.21 -37.43 -6.30
N ALA A 441 57.59 -37.45 -5.03
CA ALA A 441 57.94 -36.36 -4.11
C ALA A 441 57.24 -34.99 -4.26
N LYS A 442 56.43 -34.68 -3.26
CA LYS A 442 55.82 -33.40 -2.95
C LYS A 442 56.87 -32.39 -2.41
N PRO A 443 57.12 -31.24 -3.05
CA PRO A 443 57.76 -30.10 -2.40
C PRO A 443 56.70 -29.22 -1.71
N PRO A 444 57.10 -28.43 -0.70
CA PRO A 444 56.17 -27.72 0.17
C PRO A 444 55.43 -26.58 -0.57
N ASP A 445 54.11 -26.64 -0.48
CA ASP A 445 53.16 -25.58 -0.80
C ASP A 445 53.50 -24.30 -0.04
N ASN A 446 53.94 -23.25 -0.74
CA ASN A 446 53.78 -21.85 -0.34
C ASN A 446 54.22 -20.88 -1.45
N PHE A 447 53.50 -20.89 -2.58
CA PHE A 447 53.37 -19.70 -3.41
C PHE A 447 51.93 -19.65 -3.90
N THR A 448 51.10 -18.87 -3.21
CA THR A 448 49.87 -18.31 -3.76
C THR A 448 50.27 -17.65 -5.06
N THR A 449 50.00 -18.31 -6.19
CA THR A 449 50.16 -17.74 -7.52
C THR A 449 49.13 -16.63 -7.58
N SER A 450 49.55 -15.42 -7.19
CA SER A 450 48.89 -14.16 -7.48
C SER A 450 48.68 -14.17 -8.97
N THR A 451 47.50 -14.63 -9.38
CA THR A 451 47.02 -14.47 -10.75
C THR A 451 46.85 -12.98 -10.84
N ASP A 452 47.89 -12.31 -11.32
CA ASP A 452 47.91 -10.89 -11.61
C ASP A 452 46.90 -10.70 -12.74
N GLU A 453 45.64 -10.63 -12.32
CA GLU A 453 44.48 -10.59 -13.17
C GLU A 453 44.51 -9.20 -13.80
N TYR A 454 45.19 -9.09 -14.95
CA TYR A 454 45.38 -7.86 -15.71
C TYR A 454 44.11 -7.01 -15.65
N GLU A 455 44.17 -5.99 -14.79
CA GLU A 455 43.00 -5.21 -14.44
C GLU A 455 42.59 -4.46 -15.70
N ARG A 456 41.47 -4.88 -16.30
CA ARG A 456 41.03 -4.31 -17.56
C ARG A 456 40.66 -2.86 -17.34
N VAL A 457 41.42 -1.98 -17.99
CA VAL A 457 41.09 -0.55 -18.08
C VAL A 457 40.03 -0.39 -19.17
N TYR A 458 38.89 0.16 -18.81
CA TYR A 458 37.83 0.54 -19.71
C TYR A 458 37.95 2.02 -20.09
N VAL A 459 37.46 2.36 -21.27
CA VAL A 459 37.49 3.70 -21.82
C VAL A 459 36.06 4.12 -22.12
N LEU A 460 35.61 5.23 -21.51
CA LEU A 460 34.32 5.84 -21.75
C LEU A 460 34.54 7.23 -22.36
N THR A 461 33.80 7.56 -23.42
CA THR A 461 33.76 8.93 -23.95
C THR A 461 32.48 9.61 -23.48
N VAL A 462 32.61 10.71 -22.76
CA VAL A 462 31.50 11.50 -22.20
C VAL A 462 31.47 12.90 -22.83
N GLY A 463 30.27 13.45 -22.99
CA GLY A 463 29.99 14.78 -23.54
C GLY A 463 30.85 15.15 -24.75
N LEU A 464 31.43 16.35 -24.69
CA LEU A 464 32.31 17.02 -25.65
C LEU A 464 33.64 16.27 -25.96
N GLY A 465 33.60 14.95 -26.15
CA GLY A 465 34.75 14.11 -26.47
C GLY A 465 35.68 13.84 -25.28
N ARG A 466 35.25 14.09 -24.04
CA ARG A 466 36.10 13.85 -22.86
C ARG A 466 36.24 12.35 -22.63
N ILE A 467 37.47 11.87 -22.56
CA ILE A 467 37.77 10.45 -22.34
C ILE A 467 37.99 10.21 -20.84
N VAL A 468 37.27 9.24 -20.29
CA VAL A 468 37.38 8.77 -18.91
C VAL A 468 37.89 7.33 -18.92
N HIS A 469 39.09 7.14 -18.37
CA HIS A 469 39.65 5.81 -18.12
C HIS A 469 39.20 5.35 -16.74
N TYR A 470 38.72 4.10 -16.64
CA TYR A 470 38.25 3.55 -15.38
C TYR A 470 38.43 2.04 -15.29
N LYS A 471 38.52 1.56 -14.06
CA LYS A 471 38.59 0.15 -13.70
C LYS A 471 37.27 -0.28 -13.08
N GLU A 472 37.04 -1.59 -12.99
CA GLU A 472 35.83 -2.13 -12.38
C GLU A 472 35.75 -1.79 -10.88
N CYS A 473 36.90 -1.67 -10.19
CA CYS A 473 36.98 -1.23 -8.81
C CYS A 473 36.64 0.26 -8.59
N ASP A 474 36.69 1.09 -9.65
CA ASP A 474 36.32 2.50 -9.59
C ASP A 474 34.78 2.68 -9.63
N LEU A 475 34.03 1.63 -10.00
CA LEU A 475 32.58 1.66 -10.07
C LEU A 475 31.96 1.45 -8.69
N ARG A 476 31.33 2.48 -8.15
CA ARG A 476 30.45 2.35 -6.99
C ARG A 476 29.18 1.60 -7.35
N GLU A 477 28.61 0.87 -6.38
CA GLU A 477 27.29 0.30 -6.53
C GLU A 477 26.27 1.45 -6.74
N PRO A 478 25.44 1.40 -7.80
CA PRO A 478 24.56 2.49 -8.13
C PRO A 478 23.55 2.73 -7.00
N PRO A 479 23.36 3.98 -6.56
CA PRO A 479 22.43 4.27 -5.48
C PRO A 479 20.99 3.94 -5.91
N SER A 480 20.14 3.66 -4.92
CA SER A 480 18.71 3.44 -5.16
C SER A 480 18.02 4.78 -5.46
N ILE A 481 18.06 5.20 -6.72
CA ILE A 481 17.51 6.48 -7.17
C ILE A 481 16.10 6.29 -7.73
N THR A 482 15.22 7.26 -7.46
CA THR A 482 13.91 7.37 -8.10
C THR A 482 13.68 8.78 -8.63
N PHE A 483 13.13 8.87 -9.84
CA PHE A 483 12.73 10.13 -10.48
C PHE A 483 11.21 10.28 -10.57
N ALA A 484 10.45 9.39 -9.91
CA ALA A 484 9.00 9.31 -10.03
C ALA A 484 8.28 10.63 -9.68
N SER A 485 8.83 11.40 -8.75
CA SER A 485 8.29 12.69 -8.29
C SER A 485 8.96 13.92 -8.93
N ASN A 486 10.08 13.76 -9.65
CA ASN A 486 10.88 14.89 -10.12
C ASN A 486 11.50 14.62 -11.49
N ILE A 487 10.66 14.66 -12.53
CA ILE A 487 11.08 14.56 -13.93
C ILE A 487 12.04 15.71 -14.34
N PRO A 488 11.86 16.96 -13.89
CA PRO A 488 12.85 18.01 -14.19
C PRO A 488 14.25 17.69 -13.67
N ARG A 489 14.38 17.01 -12.52
CA ARG A 489 15.67 16.51 -12.04
C ARG A 489 16.25 15.44 -12.98
N LEU A 490 15.42 14.51 -13.45
CA LEU A 490 15.85 13.51 -14.44
C LEU A 490 16.45 14.17 -15.68
N ASP A 491 15.83 15.23 -16.21
CA ASP A 491 16.36 15.97 -17.36
C ASP A 491 17.77 16.53 -17.10
N ARG A 492 17.96 17.16 -15.94
CA ARG A 492 19.22 17.79 -15.51
C ARG A 492 20.37 16.80 -15.31
N VAL A 493 20.07 15.53 -15.05
CA VAL A 493 21.09 14.48 -14.82
C VAL A 493 21.15 13.44 -15.95
N TRP A 494 20.40 13.64 -17.04
CA TRP A 494 20.35 12.65 -18.11
C TRP A 494 21.51 12.78 -19.11
N ASP A 495 21.92 14.00 -19.47
CA ASP A 495 22.83 14.27 -20.59
C ASP A 495 23.67 15.52 -20.31
N ASP A 496 24.99 15.39 -20.43
CA ASP A 496 25.96 16.42 -20.09
C ASP A 496 26.26 17.41 -21.23
N GLU A 497 25.71 17.17 -22.42
CA GLU A 497 25.82 18.07 -23.58
C GLU A 497 24.83 19.25 -23.51
N ARG A 498 23.90 19.25 -22.55
CA ARG A 498 22.82 20.24 -22.46
C ARG A 498 23.11 21.33 -21.43
N PRO A 499 22.63 22.57 -21.66
CA PRO A 499 22.77 23.65 -20.67
C PRO A 499 22.07 23.39 -19.34
N SER A 500 21.04 22.52 -19.31
CA SER A 500 20.35 22.12 -18.07
C SER A 500 21.11 21.10 -17.24
N TRP A 501 22.28 20.63 -17.71
CA TRP A 501 23.10 19.65 -17.01
C TRP A 501 23.56 20.15 -15.64
N ASP A 502 23.31 19.37 -14.60
CA ASP A 502 23.75 19.64 -13.22
C ASP A 502 24.84 18.63 -12.80
N PRO A 503 26.12 18.96 -12.97
CA PRO A 503 27.22 18.07 -12.63
C PRO A 503 27.33 17.81 -11.11
N GLU A 504 26.83 18.72 -10.27
CA GLU A 504 26.89 18.55 -8.82
C GLU A 504 25.88 17.52 -8.34
N ASP A 505 24.63 17.60 -8.80
CA ASP A 505 23.60 16.59 -8.47
C ASP A 505 24.03 15.21 -8.96
N CYS A 506 24.59 15.13 -10.17
CA CYS A 506 25.10 13.86 -10.67
C CYS A 506 26.31 13.33 -9.89
N GLY A 507 27.30 14.18 -9.59
CA GLY A 507 28.53 13.77 -8.92
C GLY A 507 28.32 13.34 -7.47
N LYS A 508 27.42 14.03 -6.74
CA LYS A 508 27.13 13.76 -5.32
C LYS A 508 26.14 12.61 -5.14
N ASN A 509 25.09 12.55 -5.96
CA ASN A 509 23.96 11.65 -5.71
C ASN A 509 23.87 10.44 -6.66
N LEU A 510 24.63 10.42 -7.76
CA LEU A 510 24.55 9.36 -8.78
C LEU A 510 25.87 8.59 -8.90
N LEU A 511 26.63 8.83 -9.96
CA LEU A 511 27.87 8.14 -10.27
C LEU A 511 28.94 9.16 -10.63
N SER A 512 30.07 9.06 -9.93
CA SER A 512 31.31 9.74 -10.30
C SER A 512 32.42 8.72 -10.44
N ILE A 513 33.22 8.86 -11.50
CA ILE A 513 34.37 8.01 -11.80
C ILE A 513 35.58 8.94 -11.81
N ASN A 514 36.56 8.69 -10.93
CA ASN A 514 37.76 9.54 -10.79
C ASN A 514 37.41 11.04 -10.63
N GLY A 515 36.40 11.34 -9.80
CA GLY A 515 35.90 12.69 -9.57
C GLY A 515 35.12 13.32 -10.73
N THR A 516 34.95 12.61 -11.85
CA THR A 516 34.17 13.08 -13.00
C THR A 516 32.74 12.57 -12.91
N PRO A 517 31.72 13.46 -12.88
CA PRO A 517 30.32 13.04 -12.85
C PRO A 517 29.93 12.39 -14.19
N ILE A 518 29.21 11.28 -14.14
CA ILE A 518 28.82 10.50 -15.32
C ILE A 518 27.30 10.54 -15.52
N ALA A 519 26.86 11.23 -16.58
CA ALA A 519 25.45 11.36 -16.94
C ALA A 519 24.75 10.01 -17.15
N LEU A 520 23.46 9.94 -16.83
CA LEU A 520 22.68 8.70 -16.92
C LEU A 520 22.68 8.08 -18.32
N ARG A 521 22.77 8.88 -19.38
CA ARG A 521 22.86 8.40 -20.77
C ARG A 521 23.99 7.39 -20.97
N TYR A 522 25.13 7.56 -20.30
CA TYR A 522 26.32 6.71 -20.43
C TYR A 522 26.29 5.46 -19.55
N TRP A 523 25.33 5.35 -18.62
CA TRP A 523 25.28 4.21 -17.68
C TRP A 523 25.15 2.86 -18.38
N ARG A 524 24.50 2.83 -19.55
CA ARG A 524 24.46 1.62 -20.37
C ARG A 524 25.87 1.18 -20.75
N ASP A 525 26.73 2.07 -21.19
CA ASP A 525 28.07 1.71 -21.67
C ASP A 525 28.97 1.34 -20.48
N VAL A 526 28.83 2.04 -19.36
CA VAL A 526 29.55 1.76 -18.11
C VAL A 526 29.23 0.37 -17.56
N PHE A 527 27.94 0.03 -17.44
CA PHE A 527 27.50 -1.18 -16.73
C PHE A 527 27.18 -2.37 -17.65
N SER A 528 27.08 -2.19 -18.97
CA SER A 528 26.78 -3.31 -19.89
C SER A 528 27.94 -4.27 -20.11
N GLY A 529 29.16 -3.86 -19.75
CA GLY A 529 30.35 -4.70 -19.79
C GLY A 529 30.29 -5.84 -18.76
N LYS A 530 29.93 -7.04 -19.23
CA LYS A 530 29.90 -8.33 -18.49
C LYS A 530 28.77 -8.46 -17.46
N LYS A 531 28.65 -9.67 -16.88
CA LYS A 531 27.55 -10.23 -16.07
C LYS A 531 27.33 -9.52 -14.73
N SER A 532 27.39 -8.19 -14.73
CA SER A 532 26.93 -7.36 -13.64
C SER A 532 25.46 -7.67 -13.41
N SER A 533 25.19 -8.41 -12.34
CA SER A 533 23.82 -8.60 -11.81
C SER A 533 23.16 -7.25 -11.55
N VAL A 534 23.96 -6.22 -11.24
CA VAL A 534 23.56 -4.83 -11.07
C VAL A 534 23.00 -4.25 -12.36
N TRP A 535 23.65 -4.45 -13.52
CA TRP A 535 23.08 -3.98 -14.78
C TRP A 535 21.75 -4.66 -15.10
N ALA A 536 21.61 -5.95 -14.79
CA ALA A 536 20.36 -6.67 -15.06
C ALA A 536 19.17 -6.07 -14.30
N SER A 537 19.35 -5.65 -13.04
CA SER A 537 18.31 -4.97 -12.27
C SER A 537 18.09 -3.52 -12.74
N LEU A 538 19.19 -2.80 -13.00
CA LEU A 538 19.16 -1.38 -13.36
C LEU A 538 18.62 -1.12 -14.78
N LYS A 539 18.87 -2.05 -15.72
CA LYS A 539 18.50 -1.92 -17.14
C LYS A 539 17.02 -1.59 -17.35
N LYS A 540 16.13 -2.15 -16.51
CA LYS A 540 14.69 -1.88 -16.60
C LYS A 540 14.39 -0.42 -16.25
N LEU A 541 14.88 0.05 -15.09
CA LEU A 541 14.71 1.43 -14.62
C LEU A 541 15.35 2.42 -15.59
N TRP A 542 16.60 2.15 -15.99
CA TRP A 542 17.32 2.97 -16.97
C TRP A 542 16.56 3.10 -18.29
N SER A 543 15.96 2.01 -18.77
CA SER A 543 15.14 2.06 -19.98
C SER A 543 13.92 2.97 -19.78
N GLU A 544 13.21 2.88 -18.65
CA GLU A 544 12.08 3.77 -18.35
C GLU A 544 12.52 5.24 -18.29
N TRP A 545 13.61 5.53 -17.56
CA TRP A 545 14.19 6.88 -17.47
C TRP A 545 14.57 7.44 -18.83
N LYS A 546 15.20 6.63 -19.69
CA LYS A 546 15.57 7.02 -21.05
C LYS A 546 14.40 7.60 -21.82
N TYR A 547 13.29 6.86 -21.88
CA TYR A 547 12.16 7.28 -22.71
C TYR A 547 11.40 8.46 -22.13
N VAL A 548 11.33 8.56 -20.80
CA VAL A 548 10.75 9.74 -20.14
C VAL A 548 11.62 10.97 -20.42
N ALA A 549 12.94 10.88 -20.26
CA ALA A 549 13.86 11.97 -20.53
C ALA A 549 13.82 12.40 -22.02
N GLU A 550 13.88 11.45 -22.94
CA GLU A 550 13.78 11.73 -24.39
C GLU A 550 12.45 12.39 -24.75
N ARG A 551 11.31 11.92 -24.23
CA ARG A 551 10.02 12.55 -24.48
C ARG A 551 9.94 13.94 -23.87
N TYR A 552 10.36 14.09 -22.61
CA TYR A 552 10.34 15.37 -21.90
C TYR A 552 11.14 16.44 -22.64
N ARG A 553 12.27 16.05 -23.25
CA ARG A 553 13.14 16.93 -24.04
C ARG A 553 12.65 17.22 -25.45
N ALA A 554 11.85 16.32 -26.02
CA ALA A 554 11.28 16.52 -27.35
C ALA A 554 10.15 17.57 -27.33
N SER A 555 9.67 17.96 -26.16
CA SER A 555 8.61 18.96 -25.94
C SER A 555 9.06 20.01 -24.93
N SER A 556 8.31 21.10 -24.82
CA SER A 556 8.46 21.99 -23.65
C SER A 556 7.92 21.31 -22.37
N PRO A 557 8.36 21.73 -21.16
CA PRO A 557 7.79 21.23 -19.90
C PRO A 557 6.26 21.34 -19.84
N ASP A 558 5.70 22.45 -20.32
CA ASP A 558 4.26 22.71 -20.29
C ASP A 558 3.50 21.81 -21.27
N GLU A 559 4.02 21.59 -22.48
CA GLU A 559 3.45 20.64 -23.44
C GLU A 559 3.53 19.21 -22.94
N PHE A 560 4.65 18.83 -22.32
CA PHE A 560 4.81 17.51 -21.71
C PHE A 560 3.72 17.30 -20.65
N TRP A 561 3.57 18.25 -19.71
CA TRP A 561 2.56 18.09 -18.67
C TRP A 561 1.14 18.22 -19.20
N LYS A 562 0.90 18.98 -20.26
CA LYS A 562 -0.41 19.00 -20.96
C LYS A 562 -0.75 17.63 -21.55
N GLU A 563 0.22 16.91 -22.11
CA GLU A 563 0.05 15.56 -22.65
C GLU A 563 -0.11 14.50 -21.55
N PHE A 564 0.63 14.64 -20.45
CA PHE A 564 0.68 13.68 -19.33
C PHE A 564 -0.05 14.18 -18.08
N SER A 565 -1.21 14.83 -18.26
CA SER A 565 -2.13 15.17 -17.17
C SER A 565 -3.54 14.71 -17.51
N PHE A 566 -4.34 14.47 -16.47
CA PHE A 566 -5.76 14.21 -16.60
C PHE A 566 -6.47 15.51 -17.03
N SER A 567 -7.72 15.40 -17.48
CA SER A 567 -8.54 16.55 -17.90
C SER A 567 -8.78 17.58 -16.78
N ASP A 568 -8.56 17.19 -15.52
CA ASP A 568 -8.65 18.06 -14.35
C ASP A 568 -7.32 18.77 -14.02
N GLY A 569 -6.28 18.60 -14.85
CA GLY A 569 -4.96 19.20 -14.67
C GLY A 569 -4.04 18.42 -13.70
N ARG A 570 -4.50 17.32 -13.10
CA ARG A 570 -3.62 16.48 -12.27
C ARG A 570 -2.63 15.72 -13.13
N ARG A 571 -1.35 15.80 -12.80
CA ARG A 571 -0.28 15.09 -13.50
C ARG A 571 -0.42 13.57 -13.34
N PHE A 572 -0.09 12.82 -14.39
CA PHE A 572 -0.05 11.37 -14.34
C PHE A 572 1.03 10.88 -13.37
N HIS A 573 0.75 9.78 -12.66
CA HIS A 573 1.79 9.12 -11.88
C HIS A 573 2.84 8.48 -12.81
N TRP A 574 4.08 8.32 -12.34
CA TRP A 574 5.21 7.79 -13.12
C TRP A 574 4.89 6.55 -13.97
N LYS A 575 4.20 5.58 -13.35
CA LYS A 575 3.79 4.35 -14.03
C LYS A 575 2.83 4.59 -15.20
N ALA A 576 1.89 5.53 -15.10
CA ALA A 576 0.95 5.86 -16.17
C ALA A 576 1.68 6.54 -17.34
N ILE A 577 2.60 7.46 -17.04
CA ILE A 577 3.49 8.07 -18.04
C ILE A 577 4.29 6.97 -18.76
N SER A 578 4.93 6.08 -17.99
CA SER A 578 5.76 5.00 -18.55
C SER A 578 4.98 4.00 -19.40
N ASP A 579 3.76 3.64 -18.99
CA ASP A 579 2.89 2.73 -19.73
C ASP A 579 2.38 3.41 -21.02
N GLN A 580 1.95 4.68 -20.97
CA GLN A 580 1.55 5.44 -22.16
C GLN A 580 2.71 5.60 -23.16
N LEU A 581 3.92 5.89 -22.69
CA LEU A 581 5.12 5.95 -23.55
C LEU A 581 5.47 4.60 -24.18
N ARG A 582 5.20 3.49 -23.49
CA ARG A 582 5.38 2.14 -24.03
C ARG A 582 4.38 1.88 -25.16
N ASP A 583 3.13 2.29 -24.98
CA ASP A 583 2.09 2.14 -26.00
C ASP A 583 2.37 2.99 -27.24
N LEU A 584 2.78 4.25 -27.05
CA LEU A 584 3.20 5.13 -28.14
C LEU A 584 4.36 4.53 -28.94
N ARG A 585 5.36 3.96 -28.27
CA ARG A 585 6.47 3.29 -28.95
C ARG A 585 6.01 2.04 -29.68
N SER A 586 5.16 1.23 -29.08
CA SER A 586 4.65 0.02 -29.73
C SER A 586 3.88 0.36 -31.01
N LYS A 587 3.09 1.45 -30.99
CA LYS A 587 2.41 1.98 -32.18
C LYS A 587 3.40 2.46 -33.24
N HIS A 588 4.42 3.22 -32.86
CA HIS A 588 5.43 3.72 -33.78
C HIS A 588 6.26 2.58 -34.40
N GLU A 589 6.71 1.61 -33.60
CA GLU A 589 7.41 0.42 -34.09
C GLU A 589 6.53 -0.40 -35.04
N GLN A 590 5.23 -0.53 -34.74
CA GLN A 590 4.28 -1.17 -35.64
C GLN A 590 4.18 -0.44 -36.99
N GLN A 591 4.07 0.89 -36.98
CA GLN A 591 4.06 1.69 -38.20
C GLN A 591 5.34 1.49 -39.03
N LEU A 592 6.51 1.42 -38.39
CA LEU A 592 7.78 1.14 -39.08
C LEU A 592 7.82 -0.27 -39.66
N VAL A 593 7.29 -1.27 -38.94
CA VAL A 593 7.16 -2.65 -39.45
C VAL A 593 6.25 -2.68 -40.67
N ASP A 594 5.12 -1.98 -40.63
CA ASP A 594 4.16 -1.95 -41.73
C ASP A 594 4.74 -1.22 -42.95
N LYS A 595 5.46 -0.11 -42.74
CA LYS A 595 6.24 0.57 -43.80
C LYS A 595 7.29 -0.35 -44.40
N ALA A 596 8.08 -1.04 -43.57
CA ALA A 596 9.08 -2.00 -44.04
C ALA A 596 8.45 -3.14 -44.84
N LYS A 597 7.30 -3.68 -44.41
CA LYS A 597 6.58 -4.71 -45.17
C LYS A 597 6.04 -4.20 -46.50
N ALA A 598 5.47 -3.00 -46.51
CA ALA A 598 4.95 -2.38 -47.73
C ALA A 598 6.09 -2.13 -48.75
N GLU A 599 7.23 -1.66 -48.28
CA GLU A 599 8.36 -1.30 -49.14
C GLU A 599 9.12 -2.52 -49.68
N TYR A 600 9.38 -3.53 -48.86
CA TYR A 600 10.16 -4.70 -49.26
C TYR A 600 9.31 -5.85 -49.81
N GLY A 601 7.98 -5.83 -49.62
CA GLY A 601 7.06 -6.82 -50.19
C GLY A 601 7.51 -8.28 -49.97
N ALA A 602 7.70 -9.02 -51.05
CA ALA A 602 8.14 -10.42 -51.03
C ALA A 602 9.57 -10.59 -50.47
N ASP A 603 10.42 -9.57 -50.57
CA ASP A 603 11.80 -9.59 -50.08
C ASP A 603 11.91 -9.34 -48.58
N PHE A 604 10.82 -9.00 -47.89
CA PHE A 604 10.84 -8.71 -46.46
C PHE A 604 11.49 -9.85 -45.65
N ALA A 605 11.12 -11.11 -45.95
CA ALA A 605 11.66 -12.28 -45.27
C ALA A 605 13.16 -12.50 -45.54
N ARG A 606 13.66 -12.03 -46.69
CA ARG A 606 15.07 -12.13 -47.07
C ARG A 606 15.91 -11.03 -46.42
N VAL A 607 15.39 -9.81 -46.34
CA VAL A 607 16.11 -8.63 -45.84
C VAL A 607 16.11 -8.56 -44.32
N PHE A 608 15.02 -8.93 -43.66
CA PHE A 608 14.86 -8.84 -42.21
C PHE A 608 15.12 -10.19 -41.54
N VAL A 609 16.36 -10.67 -41.63
CA VAL A 609 16.82 -11.89 -40.95
C VAL A 609 17.81 -11.56 -39.83
N ASN A 610 17.82 -12.36 -38.77
CA ASN A 610 18.88 -12.29 -37.77
C ASN A 610 20.18 -12.93 -38.27
N ASN A 611 21.25 -12.83 -37.48
CA ASN A 611 22.56 -13.41 -37.79
C ASN A 611 22.56 -14.95 -37.93
N ARG A 612 21.43 -15.62 -37.66
CA ARG A 612 21.24 -17.07 -37.83
C ARG A 612 20.36 -17.40 -39.04
N GLY A 613 20.07 -16.42 -39.89
CA GLY A 613 19.21 -16.56 -41.07
C GLY A 613 17.71 -16.71 -40.77
N LYS A 614 17.27 -16.51 -39.52
CA LYS A 614 15.84 -16.58 -39.17
C LYS A 614 15.19 -15.22 -39.36
N VAL A 615 14.02 -15.18 -39.98
CA VAL A 615 13.20 -13.97 -40.14
C VAL A 615 12.93 -13.33 -38.77
N LEU A 616 13.16 -12.03 -38.66
CA LEU A 616 12.87 -11.24 -37.46
C LEU A 616 11.36 -11.16 -37.26
N THR A 617 10.91 -11.50 -36.05
CA THR A 617 9.49 -11.41 -35.65
C THR A 617 9.24 -10.30 -34.64
N ASP A 618 10.28 -9.83 -33.95
CA ASP A 618 10.17 -8.76 -32.97
C ASP A 618 10.07 -7.39 -33.65
N LYS A 619 9.04 -6.61 -33.27
CA LYS A 619 8.74 -5.30 -33.87
C LYS A 619 9.90 -4.31 -33.66
N SER A 620 10.52 -4.35 -32.48
CA SER A 620 11.64 -3.48 -32.14
C SER A 620 12.92 -3.84 -32.91
N ALA A 621 13.17 -5.12 -33.17
CA ALA A 621 14.26 -5.56 -34.02
C ALA A 621 14.06 -5.18 -35.49
N ILE A 622 12.86 -5.41 -36.03
CA ILE A 622 12.51 -5.06 -37.42
C ILE A 622 12.63 -3.55 -37.64
N SER A 623 12.02 -2.75 -36.76
CA SER A 623 12.03 -1.28 -36.87
C SER A 623 13.45 -0.70 -36.82
N ARG A 624 14.32 -1.18 -35.92
CA ARG A 624 15.74 -0.77 -35.89
C ARG A 624 16.48 -1.13 -37.18
N HIS A 625 16.29 -2.35 -37.69
CA HIS A 625 16.92 -2.78 -38.94
C HIS A 625 16.41 -1.98 -40.14
N TYR A 626 15.14 -1.57 -40.13
CA TYR A 626 14.55 -0.74 -41.17
C TYR A 626 15.15 0.67 -41.16
N LEU A 627 15.26 1.31 -39.98
CA LEU A 627 15.88 2.62 -39.84
C LEU A 627 17.35 2.62 -40.25
N ASP A 628 18.10 1.57 -39.90
CA ASP A 628 19.50 1.40 -40.32
C ASP A 628 19.63 1.31 -41.85
N LYS A 629 18.73 0.57 -42.51
CA LYS A 629 18.67 0.52 -43.98
C LYS A 629 18.31 1.85 -44.61
N LEU A 630 17.41 2.63 -44.01
CA LEU A 630 17.08 3.97 -44.50
C LEU A 630 18.27 4.93 -44.37
N ALA A 631 18.98 4.89 -43.24
CA ALA A 631 20.19 5.69 -43.04
C ALA A 631 21.26 5.38 -44.08
N ASN A 632 21.50 4.09 -44.36
CA ASN A 632 22.46 3.62 -45.37
C ASN A 632 22.04 3.91 -46.83
N ARG A 633 20.82 4.39 -47.08
CA ARG A 633 20.39 4.86 -48.41
C ARG A 633 20.55 6.37 -48.59
N LEU A 634 20.60 7.11 -47.49
CA LEU A 634 20.66 8.57 -47.49
C LEU A 634 22.10 9.10 -47.40
N GLY A 635 23.02 8.31 -46.85
CA GLY A 635 24.46 8.55 -46.91
C GLY A 635 25.08 7.78 -48.07
#